data_AF-A0A382GP35-F1
#
_entry.id   AF-A0A382GP35-F1
#
_cell.length_a   1.000
_cell.length_b   1.000
_cell.length_c   1.000
_cell.angle_alpha   90.00
_cell.angle_beta   90.00
_cell.angle_gamma   90.00
#
_symmetry.space_group_name_H-M   'P 1'
#
loop_
_entity.id
_entity.type
_entity.pdbx_description
1 polymer ?
#
loop_
_entity_poly.entity_id
_entity_poly.type
_entity_poly.pdbx_seq_one_letter_code
_entity_poly.pdbx_strand_id
1 'polypeptide(L)' 'MAISMTENQRRDFDEKGYIILEDFLSPHEVDHLLHAVDRSGTES' A
#
# COMPACT_ATOMS: atom_id res chain seq x y z
N MET A 1 7.40 -3.25 8.20
CA MET A 1 7.28 -1.85 7.74
C MET A 1 6.39 -1.11 8.71
N ALA A 2 6.88 -0.02 9.31
CA ALA A 2 6.02 0.94 9.99
C ALA A 2 5.71 2.04 8.96
N ILE A 3 4.44 2.24 8.63
CA ILE A 3 4.03 3.37 7.80
C ILE A 3 4.15 4.60 8.69
N SER A 4 5.29 5.29 8.63
CA SER A 4 5.45 6.58 9.30
C SER A 4 4.64 7.62 8.55
N MET A 5 3.40 7.81 8.98
CA MET A 5 2.56 8.91 8.50
C MET A 5 3.16 10.23 8.97
N THR A 6 3.20 11.21 8.07
CA THR A 6 3.44 12.60 8.48
C THR A 6 2.27 13.12 9.30
N GLU A 7 2.48 14.19 10.07
CA GLU A 7 1.42 14.84 10.86
C GLU A 7 0.24 15.32 10.00
N ASN A 8 0.52 15.80 8.78
CA ASN A 8 -0.51 16.19 7.83
C ASN A 8 -1.33 14.98 7.35
N GLN A 9 -0.67 13.86 7.02
CA GLN A 9 -1.37 12.62 6.65
C GLN A 9 -2.19 12.07 7.83
N ARG A 10 -1.69 12.18 9.06
CA ARG A 10 -2.46 11.80 10.25
C ARG A 10 -3.75 12.60 10.32
N ARG A 11 -3.69 13.93 10.20
CA ARG A 11 -4.86 14.80 10.18
C ARG A 11 -5.81 14.48 9.01
N ASP A 12 -5.27 14.29 7.82
CA ASP A 12 -6.07 13.93 6.64
C ASP A 12 -6.81 12.60 6.84
N PHE A 13 -6.17 11.62 7.47
CA PHE A 13 -6.80 10.35 7.82
C PHE A 13 -7.91 10.54 8.85
N ASP A 14 -7.67 11.33 9.89
CA ASP A 14 -8.64 11.59 10.96
C ASP A 14 -9.88 12.34 10.43
N GLU A 15 -9.70 13.23 9.44
CA GLU A 15 -10.79 14.03 8.85
C GLU A 15 -11.53 13.28 7.73
N LYS A 16 -10.81 12.58 6.84
CA LYS A 16 -11.37 11.99 5.61
C LYS A 16 -11.63 10.49 5.74
N GLY A 17 -11.05 9.84 6.75
CA GLY A 17 -11.07 8.38 6.94
C GLY A 17 -10.10 7.63 6.03
N TYR A 18 -9.32 8.33 5.20
CA TYR A 18 -8.34 7.73 4.30
C TYR A 18 -7.18 8.70 4.01
N ILE A 19 -6.05 8.15 3.57
CA ILE A 19 -4.93 8.91 3.02
C ILE A 19 -4.43 8.25 1.73
N ILE A 20 -3.78 9.05 0.90
CA ILE A 20 -3.06 8.56 -0.28
C ILE A 20 -1.58 8.57 0.07
N LEU A 21 -0.94 7.41 -0.13
CA LEU A 21 0.51 7.26 -0.05
C LEU A 21 1.02 7.12 -1.47
N GLU A 22 1.59 8.20 -2.00
CA GLU A 22 2.27 8.18 -3.30
C GLU A 22 3.56 7.36 -3.18
N ASP A 23 3.89 6.62 -4.25
CA ASP A 23 5.09 5.79 -4.36
C ASP A 23 5.32 4.85 -3.16
N PHE A 24 4.23 4.38 -2.54
CA PHE A 24 4.31 3.53 -1.34
C PHE A 24 5.06 2.21 -1.58
N LEU A 25 4.93 1.67 -2.78
CA LEU A 25 5.67 0.50 -3.24
C LEU A 25 6.62 0.92 -4.34
N SER A 26 7.86 0.43 -4.27
CA SER A 26 8.75 0.49 -5.43
C SER A 26 8.21 -0.40 -6.56
N PRO A 27 8.59 -0.14 -7.83
CA PRO A 27 8.15 -0.98 -8.95
C PRO A 27 8.44 -2.48 -8.75
N HIS A 28 9.59 -2.80 -8.16
CA HIS A 28 9.96 -4.19 -7.86
C HIS A 28 9.06 -4.84 -6.79
N GLU A 29 8.65 -4.08 -5.77
CA GLU A 29 7.73 -4.58 -4.75
C GLU A 29 6.32 -4.79 -5.31
N VAL A 30 5.89 -3.93 -6.25
CA VAL A 30 4.64 -4.12 -6.99
C VAL A 30 4.69 -5.41 -7.81
N ASP A 31 5.75 -5.63 -8.58
CA ASP A 31 5.90 -6.84 -9.39
C ASP A 31 5.88 -8.11 -8.53
N HIS A 32 6.59 -8.10 -7.40
CA HIS A 32 6.61 -9.23 -6.48
C HIS A 32 5.21 -9.52 -5.88
N LEU A 33 4.46 -8.47 -5.52
CA LEU A 33 3.07 -8.60 -5.04
C LEU A 33 2.16 -9.17 -6.13
N LEU A 34 2.27 -8.70 -7.36
CA LEU A 34 1.47 -9.19 -8.49
C LEU A 34 1.74 -10.66 -8.78
N HIS A 35 3.00 -11.08 -8.76
CA HIS A 35 3.38 -12.49 -8.92
C HIS A 35 2.83 -13.38 -7.80
N ALA A 36 2.81 -12.90 -6.56
CA ALA A 36 2.25 -13.65 -5.44
C ALA A 36 0.73 -13.84 -5.57
N VAL A 37 0.00 -12.83 -6.05
CA VAL A 37 -1.45 -12.91 -6.28
C VAL A 37 -1.78 -13.88 -7.40
N ASP A 38 -1.07 -13.82 -8.53
CA ASP A 38 -1.28 -14.70 -9.69
C ASP A 38 -1.12 -16.19 -9.31
N ARG A 39 -0.12 -16.49 -8.46
CA ARG A 39 0.09 -17.83 -7.91
C ARG A 39 -1.09 -18.34 -7.07
N SER A 40 -1.78 -17.47 -6.34
CA SER A 40 -2.92 -17.84 -5.50
C SER A 40 -4.24 -18.01 -6.25
N GLY A 41 -4.34 -17.47 -7.49
CA GLY A 41 -5.54 -17.62 -8.34
C GLY A 41 -5.60 -18.93 -9.13
N THR A 42 -4.52 -19.75 -9.10
CA THR A 42 -4.40 -21.00 -9.85
C THR A 42 -4.60 -22.27 -9.01
N GLU A 43 -4.87 -22.13 -7.71
CA GLU A 43 -5.16 -23.26 -6.79
C GLU A 43 -6.66 -23.39 -6.43
N SER A 44 -7.58 -22.83 -7.23
CA SER A 44 -9.05 -22.97 -7.04
C SER A 44 -9.72 -23.76 -8.16
#